data_AF-A0A932XAN0-F1
#
_entry.id   AF-A0A932XAN0-F1
#
_cell.length_a   1.000
_cell.length_b   1.000
_cell.length_c   1.000
_cell.angle_alpha   90.00
_cell.angle_beta   90.00
_cell.angle_gamma   90.00
#
_symmetry.space_group_name_H-M   'P 1'
#
loop_
_entity.id
_entity.type
_entity.pdbx_description
1 polymer ?
#
loop_
_entity_poly.entity_id
_entity_poly.type
_entity_poly.pdbx_seq_one_letter_code
_entity_poly.pdbx_strand_id
1 'polypeptide(L)'
;MKQHLFVLLWIVGILFPMAWFTSFSPTAQSIFNTVFSSGWVHILMHAFLYAVLATLLVYGWYHKQNSLLHWRRVGFLLAVILAVALLQENIQLLSEQRSLGADEIFDIGVDLLGGALGIFFSVRFVNKTSTS
;
A
#
# COMPACT_ATOMS: atom_id res chain seq x y z
N MET A 1 -15.77 -6.21 11.90
CA MET A 1 -14.97 -7.46 11.70
C MET A 1 -14.59 -7.67 10.24
N LYS A 2 -15.53 -7.77 9.28
CA LYS A 2 -15.22 -8.03 7.86
C LYS A 2 -14.22 -7.03 7.23
N GLN A 3 -14.36 -5.73 7.51
CA GLN A 3 -13.47 -4.69 6.97
C GLN A 3 -12.04 -4.76 7.53
N HIS A 4 -11.88 -4.96 8.84
CA HIS A 4 -10.54 -5.12 9.44
C HIS A 4 -9.84 -6.38 8.94
N LEU A 5 -10.57 -7.47 8.71
CA LEU A 5 -10.02 -8.67 8.09
C LEU A 5 -9.51 -8.36 6.68
N PHE A 6 -10.26 -7.60 5.88
CA PHE A 6 -9.83 -7.23 4.53
C PHE A 6 -8.57 -6.35 4.54
N VAL A 7 -8.48 -5.38 5.47
CA VAL A 7 -7.26 -4.58 5.68
C VAL A 7 -6.09 -5.48 6.04
N LEU A 8 -6.26 -6.43 6.97
CA LEU A 8 -5.21 -7.35 7.36
C LEU A 8 -4.75 -8.23 6.19
N LEU A 9 -5.68 -8.80 5.42
CA LEU A 9 -5.37 -9.57 4.22
C LEU A 9 -4.62 -8.73 3.18
N TRP A 10 -4.99 -7.46 3.03
CA TRP A 10 -4.31 -6.54 2.12
C TRP A 10 -2.89 -6.24 2.58
N ILE A 11 -2.69 -5.97 3.87
CA ILE A 11 -1.35 -5.76 4.45
C ILE A 11 -0.50 -7.03 4.26
N VAL A 12 -1.04 -8.21 4.56
CA VAL A 12 -0.35 -9.47 4.30
C VAL A 12 0.03 -9.61 2.84
N GLY A 13 -0.88 -9.25 1.91
CA GLY A 13 -0.61 -9.25 0.47
C GLY A 13 0.50 -8.28 0.05
N ILE A 14 0.56 -7.08 0.64
CA ILE A 14 1.64 -6.10 0.41
C ILE A 14 2.98 -6.63 0.92
N LEU A 15 2.98 -7.21 2.12
CA LEU A 15 4.20 -7.75 2.74
C LEU A 15 4.65 -9.07 2.10
N PHE A 16 3.81 -9.70 1.28
CA PHE A 16 4.10 -11.02 0.73
C PHE A 16 5.09 -10.90 -0.43
N PRO A 17 6.29 -11.49 -0.33
CA PRO A 17 7.28 -11.41 -1.39
C PRO A 17 6.83 -12.24 -2.58
N MET A 18 6.25 -11.59 -3.59
CA MET A 18 5.79 -12.24 -4.81
C MET A 18 6.91 -12.98 -5.56
N ALA A 19 8.15 -12.52 -5.42
CA ALA A 19 9.35 -13.21 -5.92
C ALA A 19 9.49 -14.62 -5.34
N TRP A 20 9.16 -14.82 -4.05
CA TRP A 20 9.19 -16.15 -3.42
C TRP A 20 8.08 -17.04 -3.98
N PHE A 21 6.87 -16.51 -4.16
CA PHE A 21 5.73 -17.28 -4.66
C PHE A 21 5.91 -17.74 -6.11
N THR A 22 6.53 -16.90 -6.94
CA THR A 22 6.77 -17.23 -8.34
C THR A 22 7.88 -18.26 -8.54
N SER A 23 8.70 -18.52 -7.50
CA SER A 23 9.77 -19.53 -7.54
C SER A 23 9.26 -20.98 -7.63
N PHE A 24 7.98 -21.23 -7.29
CA PHE A 24 7.38 -22.56 -7.35
C PHE A 24 7.06 -23.05 -8.78
N SER A 25 7.04 -22.16 -9.77
CA SER A 25 6.73 -22.53 -11.16
C SER A 25 7.51 -21.69 -12.18
N PRO A 26 8.31 -22.31 -13.07
CA PRO A 26 9.05 -21.59 -14.11
C PRO A 26 8.16 -20.74 -15.03
N THR A 27 6.96 -21.24 -15.34
CA THR A 27 5.98 -20.51 -16.16
C THR A 27 5.47 -19.26 -15.45
N ALA A 28 5.15 -19.38 -14.16
CA ALA A 28 4.69 -18.24 -13.35
C ALA A 28 5.78 -17.18 -13.22
N GLN A 29 7.03 -17.62 -13.02
CA GLN A 29 8.19 -16.74 -12.95
C GLN A 29 8.42 -15.97 -14.27
N SER A 30 8.29 -16.63 -15.43
CA SER A 30 8.45 -15.99 -16.73
C SER A 30 7.40 -14.90 -16.99
N ILE A 31 6.12 -15.22 -16.70
CA ILE A 31 5.02 -14.25 -16.84
C ILE A 31 5.22 -13.08 -15.87
N PHE A 32 5.54 -13.38 -14.61
CA PHE A 32 5.78 -12.36 -13.61
C PHE A 32 6.93 -11.45 -14.03
N ASN A 33 8.06 -12.00 -14.44
CA ASN A 33 9.19 -11.21 -14.92
C ASN A 33 8.80 -10.36 -16.13
N THR A 34 8.00 -10.87 -17.06
CA THR A 34 7.59 -10.10 -18.25
C THR A 34 6.76 -8.87 -17.89
N VAL A 35 5.88 -8.98 -16.89
CA VAL A 35 4.99 -7.89 -16.48
C VAL A 35 5.67 -6.95 -15.48
N PHE A 36 6.38 -7.51 -14.51
CA PHE A 36 6.90 -6.81 -13.34
C PHE A 36 8.39 -6.45 -13.45
N SER A 37 9.12 -6.85 -14.50
CA SER A 37 10.50 -6.36 -14.70
C SER A 37 10.56 -4.89 -15.12
N SER A 38 9.43 -4.27 -15.45
CA SER A 38 9.36 -2.88 -15.85
C SER A 38 9.33 -1.96 -14.63
N GLY A 39 10.30 -1.04 -14.53
CA GLY A 39 10.37 -0.07 -13.43
C GLY A 39 9.12 0.81 -13.31
N TRP A 40 8.44 1.13 -14.43
CA TRP A 40 7.18 1.87 -14.36
C TRP A 40 6.04 1.05 -13.78
N VAL A 41 6.00 -0.26 -14.04
CA VAL A 41 5.00 -1.16 -13.46
C VAL A 41 5.24 -1.31 -11.96
N HIS A 42 6.51 -1.40 -11.54
CA HIS A 42 6.91 -1.37 -10.13
C HIS A 42 6.34 -0.14 -9.40
N ILE A 43 6.63 1.07 -9.91
CA ILE A 43 6.14 2.33 -9.34
C ILE A 43 4.61 2.37 -9.29
N LEU A 44 3.94 1.97 -10.37
CA LEU A 44 2.47 1.98 -10.44
C LEU A 44 1.86 1.00 -9.43
N MET A 45 2.47 -0.16 -9.24
CA MET A 45 2.01 -1.16 -8.27
C MET A 45 2.15 -0.66 -6.84
N HIS A 46 3.30 -0.08 -6.49
CA HIS A 46 3.52 0.56 -5.19
C HIS A 46 2.46 1.64 -4.93
N ALA A 47 2.34 2.61 -5.83
CA ALA A 47 1.35 3.68 -5.70
C ALA A 47 -0.09 3.14 -5.56
N PHE A 48 -0.45 2.12 -6.35
CA PHE A 48 -1.78 1.49 -6.31
C PHE A 48 -2.03 0.75 -4.99
N LEU A 49 -1.12 -0.11 -4.56
CA LEU A 49 -1.27 -0.92 -3.34
C LEU A 49 -1.47 -0.05 -2.11
N TYR A 50 -0.68 1.03 -1.98
CA TYR A 50 -0.78 1.95 -0.86
C TYR A 50 -1.96 2.92 -0.97
N ALA A 51 -2.39 3.31 -2.18
CA ALA A 51 -3.63 4.04 -2.38
C ALA A 51 -4.85 3.22 -1.93
N VAL A 52 -4.90 1.93 -2.28
CA VAL A 52 -5.95 1.00 -1.84
C VAL A 52 -5.89 0.78 -0.33
N LEU A 53 -4.69 0.54 0.23
CA LEU A 53 -4.53 0.40 1.68
C LEU A 53 -5.08 1.63 2.40
N ALA A 54 -4.68 2.83 1.99
CA ALA A 54 -5.13 4.08 2.59
C ALA A 54 -6.65 4.25 2.51
N THR A 55 -7.23 3.92 1.36
CA THR A 55 -8.68 3.90 1.13
C THR A 55 -9.38 2.97 2.11
N LEU A 56 -8.88 1.74 2.26
CA LEU A 56 -9.44 0.77 3.20
C LEU A 56 -9.32 1.21 4.66
N LEU A 57 -8.21 1.85 5.05
CA LEU A 57 -8.04 2.40 6.40
C LEU A 57 -9.04 3.54 6.65
N VAL A 58 -9.26 4.43 5.67
CA VAL A 58 -10.27 5.48 5.76
C VAL A 58 -11.67 4.89 5.92
N TYR A 59 -12.07 3.96 5.06
CA TYR A 59 -13.41 3.36 5.14
C TYR A 59 -13.60 2.45 6.37
N GLY A 60 -12.58 1.69 6.75
CA GLY A 60 -12.65 0.71 7.84
C GLY A 60 -12.61 1.34 9.23
N TRP A 61 -11.86 2.43 9.43
CA TRP A 61 -11.81 3.11 10.72
C TRP A 61 -12.71 4.34 10.82
N TYR A 62 -12.94 5.06 9.72
CA TYR A 62 -13.51 6.41 9.80
C TYR A 62 -14.92 6.56 9.23
N HIS A 63 -15.40 5.66 8.37
CA HIS A 63 -16.78 5.74 7.86
C HIS A 63 -17.85 5.75 8.97
N LYS A 64 -17.57 5.17 10.15
CA LYS A 64 -18.51 5.18 11.28
C LYS A 64 -18.50 6.45 12.13
N GLN A 65 -17.46 7.29 12.02
CA GLN A 65 -17.38 8.53 12.77
C GLN A 65 -17.64 9.68 11.79
N ASN A 66 -18.86 10.21 11.79
CA ASN A 66 -19.36 11.38 11.03
C ASN A 66 -18.60 12.70 11.35
N SER A 67 -17.32 12.62 11.67
CA SER A 67 -16.46 13.72 12.06
C SER A 67 -15.42 13.90 10.96
N LEU A 68 -15.40 15.12 10.40
CA LEU A 68 -14.40 15.62 9.48
C LEU A 68 -13.00 15.09 9.86
N LEU A 69 -12.29 14.50 8.89
CA LEU A 69 -10.94 13.98 9.07
C LEU A 69 -10.02 15.09 9.58
N HIS A 70 -9.76 15.08 10.89
CA HIS A 70 -8.83 15.99 11.54
C HIS A 70 -7.39 15.69 11.08
N TRP A 71 -6.54 16.71 11.00
CA TRP A 71 -5.15 16.55 10.55
C TRP A 71 -4.38 15.47 11.33
N ARG A 72 -4.69 15.28 12.63
CA ARG A 72 -4.12 14.20 13.46
C ARG A 72 -4.43 12.81 12.93
N ARG A 73 -5.62 12.62 12.36
CA ARG A 73 -6.07 11.34 11.79
C ARG A 73 -5.37 11.07 10.47
N VAL A 74 -5.23 12.09 9.63
CA VAL A 74 -4.44 12.00 8.39
C VAL A 74 -2.98 11.66 8.73
N GLY A 75 -2.39 12.34 9.72
CA GLY A 75 -1.05 12.01 10.21
C GLY A 75 -0.92 10.57 10.72
N PHE A 76 -1.90 10.09 11.48
CA PHE A 76 -1.92 8.68 11.92
C PHE A 76 -2.00 7.70 10.75
N LEU A 77 -2.87 7.95 9.77
CA LEU A 77 -2.99 7.11 8.58
C LEU A 77 -1.68 7.05 7.79
N LEU A 78 -1.03 8.20 7.58
CA LEU A 78 0.27 8.27 6.92
C LEU A 78 1.36 7.55 7.73
N ALA A 79 1.33 7.62 9.06
CA ALA A 79 2.26 6.89 9.91
C ALA A 79 2.07 5.36 9.79
N VAL A 80 0.83 4.88 9.71
CA VAL A 80 0.54 3.45 9.46
C VAL A 80 1.04 3.02 8.08
N ILE A 81 0.79 3.83 7.05
CA ILE A 81 1.26 3.59 5.68
C ILE A 81 2.79 3.53 5.66
N LEU A 82 3.47 4.49 6.28
CA LEU A 82 4.93 4.50 6.41
C LEU A 82 5.45 3.25 7.12
N ALA A 83 4.80 2.82 8.20
CA ALA A 83 5.20 1.62 8.93
C ALA A 83 5.09 0.35 8.05
N VAL A 84 4.03 0.25 7.23
CA VAL A 84 3.87 -0.86 6.29
C VAL A 84 4.91 -0.78 5.16
N ALA A 85 5.17 0.40 4.60
CA ALA A 85 6.21 0.65 3.60
C ALA A 85 7.59 0.23 4.09
N LEU A 86 7.98 0.69 5.27
CA LEU A 86 9.24 0.28 5.88
C LEU A 86 9.30 -1.23 6.08
N LEU A 87 8.22 -1.87 6.54
CA LEU A 87 8.22 -3.31 6.76
C LEU A 87 8.33 -4.08 5.44
N GLN A 88 7.62 -3.64 4.40
CA GLN A 88 7.66 -4.25 3.08
C GLN A 88 9.06 -4.14 2.46
N GLU A 89 9.67 -2.97 2.53
CA GLU A 89 11.02 -2.72 2.02
C GLU A 89 12.06 -3.60 2.73
N ASN A 90 11.97 -3.71 4.05
CA ASN A 90 12.86 -4.59 4.82
C ASN A 90 12.70 -6.06 4.42
N ILE A 91 11.47 -6.54 4.19
CA ILE A 91 11.23 -7.91 3.72
C ILE A 91 11.83 -8.12 2.34
N GLN A 92 11.72 -7.13 1.45
CA GLN A 92 12.29 -7.21 0.10
C GLN A 92 13.82 -7.25 0.12
N LEU A 93 14.46 -6.39 0.91
CA LEU A 93 15.91 -6.40 1.13
C LEU A 93 16.41 -7.75 1.65
N LEU A 94 15.70 -8.33 2.62
CA LEU A 94 16.01 -9.66 3.16
C LEU A 94 15.82 -10.76 2.12
N SER A 95 14.76 -10.67 1.31
CA SER A 95 14.46 -11.66 0.25
C SER A 95 15.46 -11.61 -0.91
N GLU A 96 15.94 -10.42 -1.26
CA GLU A 96 16.90 -10.21 -2.36
C GLU A 96 18.36 -10.24 -1.92
N GLN A 97 18.62 -10.35 -0.61
CA GLN A 97 19.96 -10.28 -0.01
C GLN A 97 20.72 -9.01 -0.44
N ARG A 98 20.01 -7.88 -0.52
CA ARG A 98 20.54 -6.57 -0.92
C ARG A 98 20.75 -5.64 0.28
N SER A 99 21.57 -4.62 0.09
CA SER A 99 21.82 -3.55 1.06
C SER A 99 20.99 -2.31 0.74
N LEU A 100 20.62 -1.54 1.76
CA LEU A 100 19.96 -0.24 1.64
C LEU A 100 20.65 0.68 0.61
N GLY A 101 19.87 1.27 -0.28
CA GLY A 101 20.28 2.23 -1.30
C GLY A 101 19.30 3.40 -1.44
N ALA A 102 19.36 4.06 -2.60
CA ALA A 102 18.50 5.19 -2.94
C ALA A 102 17.13 4.78 -3.49
N ASP A 103 17.02 3.55 -4.01
CA ASP A 103 15.81 3.03 -4.64
C ASP A 103 14.73 2.76 -3.57
N GLU A 104 15.14 2.28 -2.40
CA GLU A 104 14.32 2.03 -1.21
C GLU A 104 13.63 3.33 -0.73
N ILE A 105 14.39 4.44 -0.73
CA ILE A 105 13.89 5.75 -0.31
C ILE A 105 12.87 6.26 -1.33
N PHE A 106 13.15 6.05 -2.62
CA PHE A 106 12.26 6.42 -3.69
C PHE A 106 10.95 5.62 -3.60
N ASP A 107 11.02 4.32 -3.38
CA ASP A 107 9.85 3.43 -3.25
C ASP A 107 8.99 3.81 -2.05
N ILE A 108 9.59 4.07 -0.88
CA ILE A 108 8.87 4.62 0.28
C ILE A 108 8.19 5.96 -0.06
N GLY A 109 8.85 6.80 -0.86
CA GLY A 109 8.28 8.04 -1.37
C GLY A 109 7.04 7.80 -2.24
N VAL A 110 7.11 6.85 -3.17
CA VAL A 110 6.00 6.44 -4.03
C VAL A 110 4.85 5.87 -3.20
N ASP A 111 5.14 5.06 -2.19
CA ASP A 111 4.15 4.47 -1.27
C ASP A 111 3.39 5.55 -0.49
N LEU A 112 4.12 6.52 0.05
CA LEU A 112 3.54 7.66 0.75
C LEU A 112 2.69 8.53 -0.18
N LEU A 113 3.14 8.76 -1.41
CA LEU A 113 2.38 9.52 -2.40
C LEU A 113 1.09 8.79 -2.80
N GLY A 114 1.17 7.49 -3.09
CA GLY A 114 0.01 6.65 -3.36
C GLY A 114 -0.97 6.65 -2.19
N GLY A 115 -0.44 6.47 -0.97
CA GLY A 115 -1.20 6.55 0.27
C GLY A 115 -1.92 7.89 0.45
N ALA A 116 -1.21 9.00 0.28
CA ALA A 116 -1.78 10.35 0.39
C ALA A 116 -2.90 10.61 -0.64
N LEU A 117 -2.71 10.16 -1.88
CA LEU A 117 -3.75 10.22 -2.92
C LEU A 117 -4.98 9.39 -2.53
N GLY A 118 -4.77 8.16 -2.04
CA GLY A 118 -5.85 7.30 -1.56
C GLY A 118 -6.66 7.94 -0.43
N ILE A 119 -5.99 8.57 0.54
CA ILE A 119 -6.65 9.36 1.59
C ILE A 119 -7.47 10.49 0.97
N PHE A 120 -6.84 11.31 0.12
CA PHE A 120 -7.47 12.48 -0.49
C PHE A 120 -8.76 12.13 -1.25
N PHE A 121 -8.71 11.14 -2.14
CA PHE A 121 -9.89 10.71 -2.90
C PHE A 121 -10.96 10.11 -1.99
N SER A 122 -10.57 9.31 -1.00
CA SER A 122 -11.51 8.70 -0.06
C SER A 122 -12.25 9.73 0.78
N VAL A 123 -11.54 10.75 1.29
CA VAL A 123 -12.15 11.86 2.05
C VAL A 123 -13.18 12.60 1.19
N ARG A 124 -12.81 12.92 -0.06
CA ARG A 124 -13.71 13.62 -1.00
C ARG A 124 -14.96 12.81 -1.29
N PHE A 125 -14.82 11.49 -1.42
CA PHE A 125 -15.94 10.60 -1.69
C PHE A 125 -16.90 10.51 -0.49
N VAL A 126 -16.34 10.31 0.72
CA VAL A 126 -17.12 10.25 1.97
C VAL A 126 -17.88 11.56 2.21
N ASN A 127 -17.24 12.71 2.03
CA ASN A 127 -17.89 14.01 2.21
C ASN A 127 -19.06 14.22 1.25
N LYS A 128 -18.97 13.73 0.01
CA LYS A 128 -20.05 13.84 -0.99
C LYS A 128 -21.29 13.03 -0.61
N THR A 129 -21.08 11.84 -0.01
CA THR A 129 -22.19 10.96 0.41
C THR A 129 -22.91 11.42 1.69
N SER A 130 -22.28 12.27 2.50
CA SER A 130 -22.90 12.79 3.73
C SER A 130 -23.78 14.04 3.51
N THR A 131 -23.70 14.67 2.33
CA THR A 131 -24.45 15.89 1.97
C THR A 131 -25.65 15.64 1.06
N SER A 132 -25.89 14.39 0.67
CA SER A 132 -27.00 13.93 -0.17
C SER A 132 -28.00 13.14 0.64
#